data_AF-A0A4W6BPM5-F1
#
_entry.id   AF-A0A4W6BPM5-F1
#
_cell.length_a   1.000
_cell.length_b   1.000
_cell.length_c   1.000
_cell.angle_alpha   90.00
_cell.angle_beta   90.00
_cell.angle_gamma   90.00
#
_symmetry.space_group_name_H-M   'P 1'
#
loop_
_entity.id
_entity.type
_entity.pdbx_description
1 polymer ?
#
loop_
_entity_poly.entity_id
_entity_poly.type
_entity_poly.pdbx_seq_one_letter_code
_entity_poly.pdbx_strand_id
1 'polypeptide(L)'
;CPSAVLICTSMLVLVVVLITVVLQKYSDSFTGTTFLMNQVFIVLLTCSFKAALCDFNISLTPVFPADWRRSLSEEKNCPGDHFSFLIRSGAANVVPPKIFINNAGYGINVVILNGKTGEVIKTGHFDMYSGMKPLIELLKSIEKGSIVLMASYDEPSSKLTEDARKLIAELGSSVVQSLGFRDNWVFVGGKGATVKSNFEKYLKNDNMKNKYENWPELIELTGCIPKYLD
;
A
#
# COMPACT_ATOMS: atom_id res chain seq x y z
N CYS A 1 32.26 10.08 12.32
CA CYS A 1 31.56 9.37 13.41
C CYS A 1 31.88 9.86 14.83
N PRO A 2 33.12 10.17 15.26
CA PRO A 2 33.39 10.62 16.64
C PRO A 2 32.66 11.93 17.01
N SER A 3 32.56 12.85 16.05
CA SER A 3 31.95 14.16 16.26
C SER A 3 30.43 14.09 16.43
N ALA A 4 29.75 13.14 15.79
CA ALA A 4 28.29 13.02 15.86
C ALA A 4 27.81 12.42 17.19
N VAL A 5 28.57 11.48 17.76
CA VAL A 5 28.30 10.88 19.07
C VAL A 5 28.45 11.93 20.17
N LEU A 6 29.53 12.72 20.13
CA LEU A 6 29.80 13.77 21.12
C LEU A 6 28.75 14.89 21.08
N ILE A 7 28.32 15.29 19.88
CA ILE A 7 27.25 16.28 19.69
C ILE A 7 25.93 15.73 20.25
N CYS A 8 25.60 14.46 19.95
CA CYS A 8 24.35 13.84 20.40
C CYS A 8 24.30 13.67 21.93
N THR A 9 25.41 13.26 22.56
CA THR A 9 25.50 13.16 24.03
C THR A 9 25.44 14.53 24.70
N SER A 10 26.06 15.57 24.12
CA SER A 10 26.03 16.92 24.70
C SER A 10 24.64 17.57 24.63
N MET A 11 23.91 17.37 23.52
CA MET A 11 22.55 17.88 23.34
C MET A 11 21.56 17.14 24.25
N LEU A 12 21.76 15.84 24.49
CA LEU A 12 20.92 15.06 25.41
C LEU A 12 21.06 15.57 26.86
N VAL A 13 22.29 15.87 27.30
CA VAL A 13 22.55 16.42 28.64
C VAL A 13 21.89 17.78 28.80
N LEU A 14 21.98 18.66 27.80
CA LEU A 14 21.33 19.97 27.83
C LEU A 14 19.80 19.86 27.91
N VAL A 15 19.19 18.93 27.16
CA VAL A 15 17.73 18.72 27.17
C VAL A 15 17.26 18.13 28.50
N VAL A 16 17.98 17.16 29.08
CA VAL A 16 17.64 16.60 30.39
C VAL A 16 17.80 17.65 31.50
N VAL A 17 18.84 18.47 31.46
CA VAL A 17 19.02 19.59 32.41
C VAL A 17 17.91 20.61 32.26
N LEU A 18 17.51 20.97 31.04
CA LEU A 18 16.40 21.91 30.82
C LEU A 18 15.07 21.36 31.36
N ILE A 19 14.78 20.09 31.08
CA ILE A 19 13.56 19.42 31.56
C ILE A 19 13.55 19.34 33.09
N THR A 20 14.67 18.94 33.72
CA THR A 20 14.75 18.86 35.18
C THR A 20 14.61 20.23 35.85
N VAL A 21 15.20 21.28 35.27
CA VAL A 21 15.03 22.67 35.75
C VAL A 21 13.60 23.17 35.57
N VAL A 22 12.95 22.86 34.45
CA VAL A 22 11.54 23.20 34.20
C VAL A 22 10.62 22.44 35.17
N LEU A 23 10.88 21.15 35.41
CA LEU A 23 10.11 20.33 36.35
C LEU A 23 10.28 20.79 37.81
N GLN A 24 11.48 21.26 38.21
CA GLN A 24 11.68 21.87 39.52
C GLN A 24 10.95 23.21 39.68
N LYS A 25 10.75 23.96 38.59
CA LYS A 25 10.07 25.27 38.60
C LYS A 25 8.53 25.16 38.60
N TYR A 26 7.98 24.05 38.12
CA TYR A 26 6.54 23.83 37.95
C TYR A 26 6.00 22.72 38.86
N SER A 27 6.57 22.54 40.05
CA SER A 27 6.17 21.50 41.02
C SER A 27 4.79 21.74 41.64
N ASP A 28 3.73 21.77 40.83
CA ASP A 28 2.38 21.41 41.24
C ASP A 28 1.54 20.96 40.03
N SER A 29 1.20 19.67 40.07
CA SER A 29 0.14 19.00 39.32
C SER A 29 0.29 18.92 37.80
N PHE A 30 0.79 17.79 37.28
CA PHE A 30 0.38 17.33 35.95
C PHE A 30 0.54 15.82 35.77
N THR A 31 -0.59 15.11 35.69
CA THR A 31 -0.72 13.72 35.24
C THR A 31 -0.44 13.60 33.73
N GLY A 32 0.82 13.82 33.33
CA GLY A 32 1.32 13.68 31.96
C GLY A 32 2.61 12.83 31.85
N THR A 33 3.02 12.20 32.94
CA THR A 33 4.32 11.53 33.10
C THR A 33 4.43 10.20 32.35
N THR A 34 3.33 9.55 31.95
CA THR A 34 3.36 8.28 31.21
C THR A 34 3.59 8.45 29.70
N PHE A 35 3.15 9.56 29.10
CA PHE A 35 3.25 9.79 27.65
C PHE A 35 4.66 10.29 27.24
N LEU A 36 5.26 11.16 28.05
CA LEU A 36 6.61 11.68 27.81
C LEU A 36 7.69 10.63 28.10
N MET A 37 7.53 9.80 29.14
CA MET A 37 8.43 8.68 29.40
C MET A 37 8.45 7.68 28.24
N ASN A 38 7.30 7.41 27.60
CA ASN A 38 7.20 6.48 26.47
C ASN A 38 7.84 7.03 25.18
N GLN A 39 7.67 8.33 24.90
CA GLN A 39 8.37 9.02 23.80
C GLN A 39 9.90 9.03 24.00
N VAL A 40 10.37 9.30 25.23
CA VAL A 40 11.79 9.28 25.57
C VAL A 40 12.38 7.86 25.46
N PHE A 41 11.62 6.83 25.85
CA PHE A 41 12.04 5.43 25.72
C PHE A 41 12.17 5.02 24.23
N ILE A 42 11.23 5.42 23.37
CA ILE A 42 11.32 5.18 21.92
C ILE A 42 12.53 5.90 21.31
N VAL A 43 12.80 7.14 21.72
CA VAL A 43 13.97 7.89 21.23
C VAL A 43 15.29 7.26 21.72
N LEU A 44 15.35 6.79 22.96
CA LEU A 44 16.51 6.05 23.50
C LEU A 44 16.73 4.71 22.80
N LEU A 45 15.65 3.98 22.49
CA LEU A 45 15.72 2.72 21.71
C LEU A 45 16.19 2.97 20.28
N THR A 46 15.67 4.00 19.60
CA THR A 46 16.08 4.31 18.22
C THR A 46 17.51 4.86 18.13
N CYS A 47 18.00 5.54 19.17
CA CYS A 47 19.38 5.99 19.27
C CYS A 47 20.35 4.83 19.52
N SER A 48 20.01 3.91 20.44
CA SER A 48 20.81 2.72 20.72
C SER A 48 20.85 1.74 19.53
N PHE A 49 19.75 1.62 18.79
CA PHE A 49 19.71 0.83 17.55
C PHE A 49 20.60 1.43 16.46
N LYS A 50 20.61 2.75 16.28
CA LYS A 50 21.51 3.42 15.32
C LYS A 50 22.99 3.28 15.69
N ALA A 51 23.31 3.30 16.98
CA ALA A 51 24.66 3.05 17.47
C ALA A 51 25.10 1.60 17.18
N ALA A 52 24.25 0.61 17.50
CA ALA A 52 24.52 -0.80 17.21
C ALA A 52 24.67 -1.10 15.71
N LEU A 53 23.96 -0.38 14.84
CA LEU A 53 24.09 -0.50 13.38
C LEU A 53 25.42 0.05 12.83
N CYS A 54 26.04 1.03 13.51
CA CYS A 54 27.34 1.56 13.13
C CYS A 54 28.50 0.59 13.47
N ASP A 55 28.39 -0.15 14.57
CA ASP A 55 29.43 -1.12 14.98
C ASP A 55 29.49 -2.36 14.07
N PHE A 56 28.39 -2.68 13.38
CA PHE A 56 28.29 -3.85 12.50
C PHE A 56 28.53 -3.56 11.00
N ASN A 57 28.79 -2.30 10.60
CA ASN A 57 28.95 -1.91 9.18
C ASN A 57 27.79 -2.40 8.28
N ILE A 58 26.57 -2.51 8.83
CA ILE A 58 25.39 -2.93 8.07
C ILE A 58 24.82 -1.69 7.36
N SER A 59 25.15 -1.55 6.09
CA SER A 59 24.44 -0.65 5.18
C SER A 59 23.01 -1.14 4.99
N LEU A 60 22.05 -0.57 5.72
CA LEU A 60 20.63 -0.71 5.41
C LEU A 60 20.24 0.23 4.25
N THR A 61 20.91 0.08 3.11
CA THR A 61 20.20 0.32 1.86
C THR A 61 19.16 -0.79 1.78
N PRO A 62 17.86 -0.49 1.61
CA PRO A 62 16.91 -1.52 1.25
C PRO A 62 17.34 -2.01 -0.14
N VAL A 63 18.14 -3.07 -0.16
CA VAL A 63 18.34 -3.88 -1.35
C VAL A 63 17.03 -4.63 -1.50
N PHE A 64 16.02 -3.95 -2.05
CA PHE A 64 14.91 -4.65 -2.65
C PHE A 64 15.54 -5.55 -3.71
N PRO A 65 15.45 -6.88 -3.59
CA PRO A 65 16.01 -7.74 -4.61
C PRO A 65 15.40 -7.33 -5.95
N ALA A 66 16.25 -6.98 -6.91
CA ALA A 66 15.86 -6.58 -8.27
C ALA A 66 15.24 -7.73 -9.09
N ASP A 67 14.70 -8.75 -8.43
CA ASP A 67 14.11 -9.93 -9.03
C ASP A 67 12.71 -10.16 -8.42
N TRP A 68 11.75 -9.35 -8.85
CA TRP A 68 10.33 -9.45 -8.51
C TRP A 68 9.70 -10.80 -8.89
N ARG A 69 10.39 -11.61 -9.71
CA ARG A 69 9.95 -12.96 -10.11
C ARG A 69 9.85 -13.91 -8.92
N ARG A 70 10.49 -13.62 -7.79
CA ARG A 70 10.58 -14.53 -6.64
C ARG A 70 9.68 -14.17 -5.45
N SER A 71 8.52 -13.57 -5.71
CA SER A 71 7.41 -13.50 -4.75
C SER A 71 6.19 -14.27 -5.26
N LEU A 72 6.40 -15.50 -5.71
CA LEU A 72 5.36 -16.50 -5.94
C LEU A 72 5.79 -17.76 -5.20
N SER A 73 5.36 -17.90 -3.95
CA SER A 73 5.48 -19.16 -3.22
C SER A 73 4.10 -19.62 -2.74
N GLU A 74 3.18 -19.65 -3.69
CA GLU A 74 2.18 -20.71 -3.86
C GLU A 74 1.99 -20.81 -5.38
N GLU A 75 2.91 -21.51 -6.06
CA GLU A 75 2.72 -21.85 -7.47
C GLU A 75 1.48 -22.73 -7.57
N LYS A 76 0.32 -22.10 -7.82
CA LYS A 76 -0.66 -22.76 -8.68
C LYS A 76 0.06 -22.97 -10.00
N ASN A 77 0.24 -24.23 -10.40
CA ASN A 77 0.69 -24.59 -11.74
C ASN A 77 -0.29 -24.02 -12.76
N CYS A 78 -0.06 -22.77 -13.18
CA CYS A 78 -0.82 -22.18 -14.27
C CYS A 78 -0.45 -22.91 -15.56
N PRO A 79 -1.42 -23.18 -16.44
CA PRO A 79 -1.12 -23.70 -17.77
C PRO A 79 -0.15 -22.76 -18.52
N GLY A 80 0.65 -23.28 -19.45
CA GLY A 80 1.72 -22.50 -20.12
C GLY A 80 1.22 -21.31 -20.96
N ASP A 81 -0.06 -21.28 -21.29
CA ASP A 81 -0.78 -20.20 -21.97
C ASP A 81 -1.44 -19.22 -20.99
N HIS A 82 -1.10 -19.26 -19.70
CA HIS A 82 -1.63 -18.35 -18.68
C HIS A 82 -0.52 -17.56 -17.98
N PHE A 83 -0.89 -16.43 -17.39
CA PHE A 83 -0.07 -15.66 -16.44
C PHE A 83 -0.55 -15.90 -15.02
N SER A 84 0.34 -16.31 -14.13
CA SER A 84 0.06 -16.33 -12.69
C SER A 84 0.03 -14.90 -12.13
N PHE A 85 -0.90 -14.62 -11.22
CA PHE A 85 -0.91 -13.36 -10.49
C PHE A 85 -1.20 -13.57 -9.00
N LEU A 86 -0.72 -12.61 -8.21
CA LEU A 86 -1.10 -12.37 -6.83
C LEU A 86 -1.35 -10.88 -6.67
N ILE A 87 -2.50 -10.54 -6.09
CA ILE A 87 -2.88 -9.16 -5.78
C ILE A 87 -3.42 -9.09 -4.36
N ARG A 88 -2.96 -8.10 -3.60
CA ARG A 88 -3.42 -7.83 -2.24
C ARG A 88 -3.78 -6.36 -2.06
N SER A 89 -4.90 -6.08 -1.39
CA SER A 89 -5.25 -4.73 -0.96
C SER A 89 -4.29 -4.22 0.12
N GLY A 90 -4.38 -2.93 0.44
CA GLY A 90 -3.72 -2.37 1.61
C GLY A 90 -4.33 -2.90 2.93
N ALA A 91 -3.59 -2.71 4.01
CA ALA A 91 -4.08 -2.90 5.38
C ALA A 91 -4.20 -1.53 6.05
N ALA A 92 -5.45 -1.09 6.23
CA ALA A 92 -5.77 0.27 6.64
C ALA A 92 -4.98 1.30 5.79
N ASN A 93 -4.38 2.29 6.45
CA ASN A 93 -3.50 3.29 5.86
C ASN A 93 -2.01 3.01 6.14
N VAL A 94 -1.65 1.85 6.69
CA VAL A 94 -0.27 1.56 7.17
C VAL A 94 0.52 0.60 6.29
N VAL A 95 -0.14 -0.38 5.67
CA VAL A 95 0.51 -1.32 4.75
C VAL A 95 -0.04 -1.09 3.35
N PRO A 96 0.79 -0.65 2.39
CA PRO A 96 0.38 -0.51 1.01
C PRO A 96 -0.01 -1.84 0.36
N PRO A 97 -0.80 -1.82 -0.71
CA PRO A 97 -1.18 -3.01 -1.45
C PRO A 97 0.05 -3.68 -2.07
N LYS A 98 -0.03 -4.99 -2.23
CA LYS A 98 0.97 -5.77 -2.94
C LYS A 98 0.46 -6.07 -4.34
N ILE A 99 0.88 -5.23 -5.28
CA ILE A 99 0.71 -5.39 -6.73
C ILE A 99 2.03 -5.04 -7.41
N PHE A 100 2.22 -5.38 -8.68
CA PHE A 100 3.46 -5.20 -9.46
C PHE A 100 3.90 -3.72 -9.66
N ILE A 101 3.93 -2.90 -8.61
CA ILE A 101 4.34 -1.50 -8.56
C ILE A 101 5.28 -1.27 -7.37
N ASN A 102 6.27 -0.39 -7.55
CA ASN A 102 7.19 -0.01 -6.49
C ASN A 102 6.69 1.19 -5.67
N ASN A 103 5.74 1.97 -6.21
CA ASN A 103 5.26 3.23 -5.65
C ASN A 103 3.74 3.20 -5.44
N ALA A 104 3.28 2.29 -4.59
CA ALA A 104 1.89 2.26 -4.16
C ALA A 104 1.52 3.49 -3.34
N GLY A 105 0.28 3.96 -3.46
CA GLY A 105 -0.23 5.13 -2.75
C GLY A 105 -1.73 5.02 -2.47
N TYR A 106 -2.28 5.96 -1.72
CA TYR A 106 -3.69 5.94 -1.31
C TYR A 106 -4.64 5.90 -2.52
N GLY A 107 -5.84 5.36 -2.28
CA GLY A 107 -6.88 5.22 -3.29
C GLY A 107 -6.75 3.95 -4.10
N ILE A 108 -6.90 4.06 -5.43
CA ILE A 108 -6.88 2.92 -6.34
C ILE A 108 -5.51 2.83 -7.02
N ASN A 109 -4.83 1.70 -6.82
CA ASN A 109 -3.55 1.38 -7.44
C ASN A 109 -3.82 0.49 -8.66
N VAL A 110 -3.27 0.86 -9.82
CA VAL A 110 -3.57 0.23 -11.12
C VAL A 110 -2.29 -0.24 -11.80
N VAL A 111 -2.31 -1.45 -12.35
CA VAL A 111 -1.29 -2.00 -13.26
C VAL A 111 -1.98 -2.44 -14.55
N ILE A 112 -1.44 -2.00 -15.67
CA ILE A 112 -1.88 -2.41 -17.01
C ILE A 112 -0.76 -3.23 -17.65
N LEU A 113 -1.08 -4.45 -18.07
CA LEU A 113 -0.16 -5.36 -18.75
C LEU A 113 -0.63 -5.62 -20.18
N ASN A 114 0.32 -5.89 -21.07
CA ASN A 114 0.03 -6.46 -22.38
C ASN A 114 -0.49 -7.89 -22.22
N GLY A 115 -1.70 -8.20 -22.67
CA GLY A 115 -2.29 -9.53 -22.47
C GLY A 115 -1.66 -10.65 -23.30
N LYS A 116 -0.78 -10.35 -24.27
CA LYS A 116 -0.02 -11.36 -25.03
C LYS A 116 1.33 -11.66 -24.38
N THR A 117 2.07 -10.60 -24.00
CA THR A 117 3.45 -10.72 -23.53
C THR A 117 3.58 -10.73 -22.01
N GLY A 118 2.60 -10.18 -21.29
CA GLY A 118 2.64 -9.98 -19.84
C GLY A 118 3.49 -8.77 -19.41
N GLU A 119 4.01 -7.99 -20.36
CA GLU A 119 4.84 -6.82 -20.08
C GLU A 119 4.00 -5.68 -19.48
N VAL A 120 4.60 -4.96 -18.52
CA VAL A 120 3.97 -3.79 -17.90
C VAL A 120 3.92 -2.64 -18.89
N ILE A 121 2.71 -2.19 -19.21
CA ILE A 121 2.46 -1.03 -20.08
C ILE A 121 2.46 0.24 -19.24
N LYS A 122 1.68 0.26 -18.16
CA LYS A 122 1.50 1.43 -17.27
C LYS A 122 1.23 1.00 -15.84
N THR A 123 1.65 1.83 -14.91
CA THR A 123 1.37 1.69 -13.47
C THR A 123 1.02 3.04 -12.90
N GLY A 124 0.14 3.10 -11.90
CA GLY A 124 -0.14 4.34 -11.17
C GLY A 124 -0.97 4.10 -9.93
N HIS A 125 -1.08 5.12 -9.09
CA HIS A 125 -2.06 5.17 -8.01
C HIS A 125 -2.86 6.46 -8.13
N PHE A 126 -4.12 6.41 -7.74
CA PHE A 126 -5.06 7.50 -7.84
C PHE A 126 -5.73 7.68 -6.49
N ASP A 127 -5.27 8.70 -5.76
CA ASP A 127 -5.87 9.10 -4.51
C ASP A 127 -7.29 9.63 -4.78
N MET A 128 -8.29 9.03 -4.12
CA MET A 128 -9.70 9.35 -4.31
C MET A 128 -10.12 10.66 -3.63
N TYR A 129 -9.21 11.33 -2.93
CA TYR A 129 -9.39 12.73 -2.50
C TYR A 129 -8.83 13.72 -3.51
N SER A 130 -7.90 13.29 -4.36
CA SER A 130 -7.26 14.07 -5.41
C SER A 130 -8.03 13.88 -6.72
N GLY A 131 -8.20 14.93 -7.54
CA GLY A 131 -9.19 14.95 -8.63
C GLY A 131 -9.20 13.72 -9.58
N MET A 132 -10.37 13.42 -10.15
CA MET A 132 -10.63 12.17 -10.91
C MET A 132 -10.04 12.11 -12.33
N LYS A 133 -9.66 13.26 -12.90
CA LYS A 133 -9.25 13.39 -14.30
C LYS A 133 -8.13 12.42 -14.71
N PRO A 134 -7.04 12.25 -13.94
CA PRO A 134 -5.96 11.35 -14.31
C PRO A 134 -6.40 9.87 -14.38
N LEU A 135 -7.29 9.43 -13.48
CA LEU A 135 -7.81 8.06 -13.50
C LEU A 135 -8.66 7.82 -14.76
N ILE A 136 -9.55 8.76 -15.09
CA ILE A 136 -10.40 8.65 -16.29
C ILE A 136 -9.55 8.63 -17.57
N GLU A 137 -8.53 9.48 -17.66
CA GLU A 137 -7.61 9.49 -18.80
C GLU A 137 -6.83 8.17 -18.92
N LEU A 138 -6.36 7.61 -17.79
CA LEU A 138 -5.73 6.29 -17.79
C LEU A 138 -6.70 5.23 -18.31
N LEU A 139 -7.92 5.15 -17.75
CA LEU A 139 -8.93 4.14 -18.09
C LEU A 139 -9.32 4.20 -19.57
N LYS A 140 -9.50 5.41 -20.12
CA LYS A 140 -9.79 5.61 -21.55
C LYS A 140 -8.64 5.18 -22.45
N SER A 141 -7.39 5.29 -21.98
CA SER A 141 -6.20 4.88 -22.73
C SER A 141 -5.97 3.37 -22.77
N ILE A 142 -6.78 2.57 -22.08
CA ILE A 142 -6.65 1.10 -22.08
C ILE A 142 -7.08 0.56 -23.44
N GLU A 143 -6.16 -0.16 -24.07
CA GLU A 143 -6.36 -0.81 -25.36
C GLU A 143 -6.95 -2.22 -25.20
N LYS A 144 -7.67 -2.68 -26.23
CA LYS A 144 -8.21 -4.05 -26.28
C LYS A 144 -7.08 -5.06 -26.14
N GLY A 145 -7.30 -6.11 -25.34
CA GLY A 145 -6.31 -7.14 -25.07
C GLY A 145 -5.32 -6.80 -23.95
N SER A 146 -5.50 -5.66 -23.26
CA SER A 146 -4.78 -5.37 -22.02
C SER A 146 -5.38 -6.12 -20.83
N ILE A 147 -4.52 -6.56 -19.91
CA ILE A 147 -4.90 -7.04 -18.58
C ILE A 147 -4.78 -5.86 -17.61
N VAL A 148 -5.73 -5.72 -16.70
CA VAL A 148 -5.77 -4.62 -15.74
C VAL A 148 -5.93 -5.18 -14.33
N LEU A 149 -4.99 -4.85 -13.45
CA LEU A 149 -5.03 -5.20 -12.03
C LEU A 149 -5.29 -3.92 -11.22
N MET A 150 -6.21 -3.98 -10.28
CA MET A 150 -6.54 -2.87 -9.39
C MET A 150 -6.58 -3.32 -7.93
N ALA A 151 -5.92 -2.56 -7.05
CA ALA A 151 -5.97 -2.77 -5.61
C ALA A 151 -6.23 -1.46 -4.86
N SER A 152 -7.13 -1.52 -3.89
CA SER A 152 -7.41 -0.42 -2.97
C SER A 152 -6.33 -0.27 -1.89
N TYR A 153 -6.12 0.98 -1.45
CA TYR A 153 -5.34 1.33 -0.26
C TYR A 153 -6.01 2.49 0.48
N ASP A 154 -6.25 2.31 1.79
CA ASP A 154 -6.99 3.23 2.65
C ASP A 154 -8.44 3.44 2.21
N GLU A 155 -8.68 4.22 1.15
CA GLU A 155 -10.01 4.69 0.76
C GLU A 155 -10.16 4.77 -0.78
N PRO A 156 -10.94 3.88 -1.41
CA PRO A 156 -11.02 3.81 -2.88
C PRO A 156 -12.29 4.44 -3.51
N SER A 157 -13.14 5.16 -2.78
CA SER A 157 -14.49 5.50 -3.23
C SER A 157 -14.91 6.98 -3.18
N SER A 158 -14.33 7.81 -2.31
CA SER A 158 -14.93 9.11 -1.91
C SER A 158 -15.26 10.06 -3.05
N LYS A 159 -14.43 10.10 -4.10
CA LYS A 159 -14.69 10.89 -5.32
C LYS A 159 -14.82 10.05 -6.58
N LEU A 160 -14.95 8.72 -6.45
CA LEU A 160 -15.08 7.83 -7.59
C LEU A 160 -16.40 8.10 -8.32
N THR A 161 -16.31 8.76 -9.48
CA THR A 161 -17.47 9.21 -10.25
C THR A 161 -18.15 8.06 -11.00
N GLU A 162 -19.42 8.26 -11.36
CA GLU A 162 -20.18 7.31 -12.19
C GLU A 162 -19.47 6.96 -13.50
N ASP A 163 -18.81 7.93 -14.15
CA ASP A 163 -18.06 7.69 -15.37
C ASP A 163 -16.85 6.78 -15.12
N ALA A 164 -16.11 6.97 -14.03
CA ALA A 164 -15.02 6.10 -13.65
C ALA A 164 -15.53 4.68 -13.30
N ARG A 165 -16.64 4.58 -12.56
CA ARG A 165 -17.27 3.30 -12.22
C ARG A 165 -17.72 2.54 -13.48
N LYS A 166 -18.33 3.22 -14.45
CA LYS A 166 -18.70 2.64 -15.75
C LYS A 166 -17.49 2.11 -16.51
N LEU A 167 -16.42 2.91 -16.62
CA LEU A 167 -15.19 2.48 -17.30
C LEU A 167 -14.55 1.27 -16.63
N ILE A 168 -14.54 1.19 -15.30
CA ILE A 168 -14.02 0.02 -14.57
C ILE A 168 -14.97 -1.19 -14.72
N ALA A 169 -16.28 -0.97 -14.74
CA ALA A 169 -17.26 -2.03 -14.98
C ALA A 169 -17.13 -2.62 -16.41
N GLU A 170 -16.81 -1.81 -17.42
CA GLU A 170 -16.51 -2.26 -18.78
C GLU A 170 -15.27 -3.17 -18.85
N LEU A 171 -14.35 -3.07 -17.89
CA LEU A 171 -13.22 -4.00 -17.74
C LEU A 171 -13.62 -5.33 -17.08
N GLY A 172 -14.86 -5.44 -16.60
CA GLY A 172 -15.44 -6.65 -16.01
C GLY A 172 -15.69 -6.59 -14.50
N SER A 173 -15.54 -5.44 -13.84
CA SER A 173 -15.84 -5.34 -12.40
C SER A 173 -17.35 -5.35 -12.15
N SER A 174 -17.78 -6.21 -11.23
CA SER A 174 -19.15 -6.29 -10.74
C SER A 174 -19.36 -5.47 -9.46
N VAL A 175 -18.29 -5.24 -8.69
CA VAL A 175 -18.35 -4.57 -7.38
C VAL A 175 -18.15 -3.06 -7.47
N VAL A 176 -17.44 -2.55 -8.49
CA VAL A 176 -17.08 -1.12 -8.55
C VAL A 176 -18.28 -0.17 -8.50
N GLN A 177 -19.48 -0.62 -8.88
CA GLN A 177 -20.69 0.18 -8.80
C GLN A 177 -21.13 0.45 -7.34
N SER A 178 -20.88 -0.49 -6.43
CA SER A 178 -21.26 -0.38 -5.01
C SER A 178 -20.07 -0.13 -4.07
N LEU A 179 -18.85 0.01 -4.62
CA LEU A 179 -17.64 0.26 -3.84
C LEU A 179 -17.77 1.53 -2.98
N GLY A 180 -17.63 1.36 -1.68
CA GLY A 180 -17.85 2.38 -0.66
C GLY A 180 -16.61 2.71 0.17
N PHE A 181 -16.83 3.60 1.14
CA PHE A 181 -15.79 4.25 1.92
C PHE A 181 -14.94 3.23 2.70
N ARG A 182 -13.64 3.19 2.40
CA ARG A 182 -12.64 2.27 2.99
C ARG A 182 -12.94 0.79 2.80
N ASP A 183 -13.79 0.45 1.84
CA ASP A 183 -13.92 -0.95 1.44
C ASP A 183 -12.59 -1.46 0.90
N ASN A 184 -12.22 -2.68 1.25
CA ASN A 184 -11.11 -3.36 0.61
C ASN A 184 -11.60 -4.05 -0.65
N TRP A 185 -10.91 -3.79 -1.75
CA TRP A 185 -11.24 -4.28 -3.08
C TRP A 185 -9.96 -4.60 -3.86
N VAL A 186 -9.97 -5.76 -4.52
CA VAL A 186 -8.99 -6.19 -5.50
C VAL A 186 -9.70 -6.74 -6.72
N PHE A 187 -9.17 -6.42 -7.90
CA PHE A 187 -9.80 -6.75 -9.16
C PHE A 187 -8.75 -7.03 -10.23
N VAL A 188 -9.01 -8.03 -11.06
CA VAL A 188 -8.24 -8.33 -12.25
C VAL A 188 -9.20 -8.53 -13.42
N GLY A 189 -9.15 -7.60 -14.36
CA GLY A 189 -9.99 -7.58 -15.54
C GLY A 189 -9.21 -7.26 -16.81
N GLY A 190 -9.91 -6.79 -17.82
CA GLY A 190 -9.30 -6.44 -19.09
C GLY A 190 -10.32 -5.93 -20.08
N LYS A 191 -9.83 -5.28 -21.14
CA LYS A 191 -10.69 -4.74 -22.20
C LYS A 191 -10.82 -5.75 -23.34
N GLY A 192 -12.04 -6.21 -23.60
CA GLY A 192 -12.34 -7.21 -24.64
C GLY A 192 -12.67 -8.60 -24.06
N ALA A 193 -12.95 -9.56 -24.94
CA ALA A 193 -13.58 -10.83 -24.59
C ALA A 193 -12.71 -11.80 -23.76
N THR A 194 -11.41 -11.55 -23.65
CA THR A 194 -10.45 -12.54 -23.12
C THR A 194 -10.35 -12.54 -21.59
N VAL A 195 -10.84 -11.49 -20.92
CA VAL A 195 -10.93 -11.46 -19.46
C VAL A 195 -12.38 -11.26 -19.05
N LYS A 196 -13.20 -12.33 -19.13
CA LYS A 196 -14.40 -12.39 -18.30
C LYS A 196 -13.94 -12.44 -16.86
N SER A 197 -13.90 -11.28 -16.20
CA SER A 197 -13.35 -11.11 -14.85
C SER A 197 -14.13 -11.92 -13.83
N ASN A 198 -13.65 -13.13 -13.53
CA ASN A 198 -14.00 -13.87 -12.32
C ASN A 198 -13.02 -13.56 -11.17
N PHE A 199 -12.10 -12.63 -11.38
CA PHE A 199 -11.03 -12.31 -10.46
C PHE A 199 -11.33 -10.99 -9.75
N GLU A 200 -12.30 -11.05 -8.84
CA GLU A 200 -12.68 -9.90 -8.03
C GLU A 200 -12.94 -10.36 -6.60
N LYS A 201 -12.41 -9.61 -5.64
CA LYS A 201 -12.68 -9.82 -4.22
C LYS A 201 -12.92 -8.49 -3.55
N TYR A 202 -13.84 -8.50 -2.60
CA TYR A 202 -14.34 -7.32 -1.94
C TYR A 202 -14.64 -7.64 -0.49
N LEU A 203 -14.32 -6.70 0.40
CA LEU A 203 -14.69 -6.74 1.80
C LEU A 203 -15.16 -5.36 2.22
N LYS A 204 -16.43 -5.30 2.61
CA LYS A 204 -17.09 -4.07 3.04
C LYS A 204 -16.53 -3.58 4.37
N ASN A 205 -16.34 -2.28 4.48
CA ASN A 205 -16.10 -1.59 5.74
C ASN A 205 -17.37 -1.65 6.61
N ASP A 206 -17.27 -2.36 7.73
CA ASP A 206 -18.34 -2.54 8.71
C ASP A 206 -17.73 -2.53 10.12
N ASN A 207 -18.03 -1.49 10.90
CA ASN A 207 -17.43 -1.27 12.22
C ASN A 207 -17.60 -2.46 13.19
N MET A 208 -18.62 -3.32 12.98
CA MET A 208 -18.81 -4.51 13.81
C MET A 208 -17.96 -5.71 13.38
N LYS A 209 -17.47 -5.72 12.14
CA LYS A 209 -16.74 -6.85 11.52
C LYS A 209 -15.29 -6.53 11.17
N ASN A 210 -14.93 -5.26 11.21
CA ASN A 210 -13.61 -4.79 10.83
C ASN A 210 -12.51 -5.40 11.71
N LYS A 211 -11.41 -5.81 11.06
CA LYS A 211 -10.20 -6.28 11.74
C LYS A 211 -9.37 -5.13 12.28
N TYR A 212 -9.41 -3.98 11.62
CA TYR A 212 -8.72 -2.76 12.02
C TYR A 212 -9.73 -1.67 12.38
N GLU A 213 -9.33 -0.68 13.16
CA GLU A 213 -10.23 0.38 13.60
C GLU A 213 -10.75 1.22 12.42
N ASN A 214 -11.99 0.98 11.97
CA ASN A 214 -12.61 1.60 10.77
C ASN A 214 -12.06 1.13 9.41
N TRP A 215 -11.32 0.01 9.34
CA TRP A 215 -10.95 -0.63 8.08
C TRP A 215 -11.15 -2.16 8.13
N PRO A 216 -11.65 -2.76 7.04
CA PRO A 216 -11.77 -4.21 6.93
C PRO A 216 -10.40 -4.89 6.85
N GLU A 217 -10.39 -6.22 7.02
CA GLU A 217 -9.18 -7.02 6.81
C GLU A 217 -8.66 -6.87 5.37
N LEU A 218 -7.33 -6.94 5.21
CA LEU A 218 -6.72 -6.99 3.88
C LEU A 218 -7.22 -8.22 3.12
N ILE A 219 -7.40 -8.08 1.82
CA ILE A 219 -7.83 -9.20 0.98
C ILE A 219 -6.76 -9.53 -0.04
N GLU A 220 -6.60 -10.82 -0.27
CA GLU A 220 -5.73 -11.37 -1.30
C GLU A 220 -6.52 -12.20 -2.30
N LEU A 221 -6.08 -12.13 -3.55
CA LEU A 221 -6.56 -12.93 -4.66
C LEU A 221 -5.37 -13.43 -5.48
N THR A 222 -5.39 -14.72 -5.81
CA THR A 222 -4.38 -15.38 -6.66
C THR A 222 -5.07 -16.19 -7.76
N GLY A 223 -4.45 -16.25 -8.93
CA GLY A 223 -5.03 -16.98 -10.06
C GLY A 223 -4.15 -17.04 -11.29
N CYS A 224 -4.74 -17.54 -12.37
CA CYS A 224 -4.11 -17.70 -13.68
C CYS A 224 -4.98 -16.98 -14.71
N ILE A 225 -4.42 -16.01 -15.43
CA ILE A 225 -5.11 -15.25 -16.47
C ILE A 225 -4.73 -15.84 -17.83
N PRO A 226 -5.67 -16.26 -18.68
CA PRO A 226 -5.34 -16.74 -20.02
C PRO A 226 -4.68 -15.64 -20.84
N LYS A 227 -3.66 -15.99 -21.62
CA LYS A 227 -3.05 -15.09 -22.60
C LYS A 227 -4.10 -14.67 -23.64
N TYR A 228 -4.02 -13.41 -24.03
CA TYR A 228 -4.83 -12.88 -25.11
C TYR A 228 -4.41 -13.52 -26.44
N LEU A 229 -5.34 -14.21 -27.10
CA LEU A 229 -5.20 -14.71 -28.47
C LEU A 229 -6.09 -13.83 -29.35
N ASP A 230 -5.58 -13.37 -30.50
CA ASP A 230 -6.24 -12.35 -31.35
C ASP A 230 -7.64 -12.72 -31.86
#